data_AF-A0A2W4MTW6-F1
#
_entry.id   AF-A0A2W4MTW6-F1
#
_cell.length_a   1.000
_cell.length_b   1.000
_cell.length_c   1.000
_cell.angle_alpha   90.00
_cell.angle_beta   90.00
_cell.angle_gamma   90.00
#
_symmetry.space_group_name_H-M   'P 1'
#
loop_
_entity.id
_entity.type
_entity.pdbx_description
1 polymer ?
#
loop_
_entity_poly.entity_id
_entity_poly.type
_entity_poly.pdbx_seq_one_letter_code
_entity_poly.pdbx_strand_id
1 'polypeptide(L)' 'LTTVAQPMHEIGARAISRLLQVLAGEQPDPLVEWIAPRLIVRGSSGPPPA' A
#
# COMPACT_ATOMS: atom_id res chain seq x y z
N LEU A 1 18.60 -1.64 -5.83
CA LEU A 1 17.57 -2.56 -6.33
C LEU A 1 16.36 -1.80 -6.87
N THR A 2 16.05 -1.93 -8.15
CA THR A 2 14.75 -1.58 -8.76
C THR A 2 13.67 -2.47 -8.18
N THR A 3 12.53 -1.90 -7.80
CA THR A 3 11.49 -2.65 -7.08
C THR A 3 10.11 -2.03 -7.28
N VAL A 4 9.06 -2.84 -7.09
CA VAL A 4 7.70 -2.37 -6.91
C VAL A 4 7.52 -2.10 -5.41
N ALA A 5 7.59 -0.83 -5.02
CA ALA A 5 7.52 -0.41 -3.64
C ALA A 5 6.07 -0.35 -3.16
N GLN A 6 5.82 -1.01 -2.03
CA GLN A 6 4.56 -0.94 -1.30
C GLN A 6 4.58 0.26 -0.33
N PRO A 7 3.51 1.06 -0.22
CA PRO A 7 3.42 2.15 0.75
C PRO A 7 3.09 1.60 2.15
N MET A 8 4.02 0.84 2.72
CA MET A 8 3.79 0.05 3.95
C MET A 8 3.38 0.90 5.16
N HIS A 9 3.91 2.12 5.30
CA HIS A 9 3.51 3.02 6.38
C HIS A 9 2.05 3.46 6.24
N GLU A 10 1.59 3.76 5.03
CA GLU A 10 0.20 4.15 4.76
C GLU A 10 -0.74 2.97 4.97
N ILE A 11 -0.37 1.79 4.47
CA ILE A 11 -1.11 0.54 4.70
C ILE A 11 -1.28 0.29 6.21
N GLY A 12 -0.20 0.36 6.98
CA GLY A 12 -0.24 0.16 8.43
C GLY A 12 -1.12 1.19 9.15
N ALA A 13 -0.94 2.47 8.84
CA ALA A 13 -1.72 3.55 9.47
C ALA A 13 -3.23 3.38 9.18
N ARG A 14 -3.61 3.10 7.92
CA ARG A 14 -5.02 2.90 7.54
C ARG A 14 -5.59 1.61 8.13
N ALA A 15 -4.82 0.54 8.21
CA ALA A 15 -5.24 -0.71 8.84
C ALA A 15 -5.57 -0.52 10.32
N ILE A 16 -4.69 0.17 11.06
CA ILE A 16 -4.93 0.47 12.49
C ILE A 16 -6.13 1.41 12.65
N SER A 17 -6.25 2.44 11.81
CA SER A 17 -7.40 3.34 11.85
C SER A 17 -8.73 2.59 11.66
N ARG A 18 -8.81 1.67 10.69
CA ARG A 18 -10.02 0.84 10.49
C ARG A 18 -10.28 -0.11 11.65
N LEU A 19 -9.23 -0.71 12.21
CA LEU A 19 -9.38 -1.56 13.37
C LEU A 19 -10.01 -0.80 14.56
N LEU A 20 -9.56 0.44 14.79
CA LEU A 20 -10.13 1.29 15.83
C LEU A 20 -11.61 1.62 15.58
N GLN A 21 -12.02 1.86 14.33
CA GLN A 21 -13.43 2.06 13.96
C GLN A 21 -14.27 0.83 14.28
N VAL A 22 -13.79 -0.37 13.91
CA VAL A 22 -14.47 -1.63 14.24
C VAL A 22 -14.62 -1.81 15.75
N LEU A 23 -13.57 -1.50 16.53
CA LEU A 23 -13.61 -1.57 17.99
C LEU A 23 -14.58 -0.55 18.60
N ALA A 24 -14.84 0.57 17.92
CA ALA A 24 -15.85 1.56 18.31
C ALA A 24 -17.29 1.16 17.92
N GLY A 25 -17.48 0.01 17.27
CA GLY A 25 -18.78 -0.47 16.80
C GLY A 25 -19.19 0.08 15.43
N GLU A 26 -18.28 0.77 14.73
CA GLU A 26 -18.51 1.22 13.36
C GLU A 26 -18.31 0.06 12.36
N GLN A 27 -18.96 0.15 11.20
CA GLN A 27 -18.74 -0.77 10.07
C GLN A 27 -18.06 -0.02 8.93
N PRO A 28 -16.72 -0.09 8.82
CA PRO A 28 -16.01 0.54 7.71
C PRO A 28 -16.38 -0.10 6.37
N ASP A 29 -16.84 0.74 5.43
CA ASP A 29 -17.17 0.36 4.05
C ASP A 29 -16.33 1.22 3.07
N PRO A 30 -15.56 0.62 2.14
CA PRO A 30 -15.37 -0.82 1.97
C PRO A 30 -14.48 -1.44 3.05
N LEU A 31 -14.78 -2.69 3.39
CA LEU A 31 -13.95 -3.52 4.26
C LEU A 31 -12.57 -3.79 3.63
N VAL A 32 -12.53 -3.88 2.30
CA VAL A 32 -11.31 -4.08 1.51
C VAL A 32 -10.95 -2.80 0.79
N GLU A 33 -9.74 -2.32 1.01
CA GLU A 33 -9.17 -1.17 0.31
C GLU A 33 -7.93 -1.58 -0.48
N TRP A 34 -7.84 -1.12 -1.72
CA TRP A 34 -6.66 -1.29 -2.56
C TRP A 34 -5.79 -0.04 -2.49
N ILE A 35 -4.53 -0.20 -2.09
CA ILE A 35 -3.55 0.88 -2.07
C ILE A 35 -2.51 0.59 -3.16
N ALA A 36 -2.34 1.54 -4.08
CA ALA A 36 -1.51 1.34 -5.26
C ALA A 36 -0.01 1.31 -4.89
N PRO A 37 0.75 0.30 -5.38
CA PRO A 37 2.20 0.33 -5.29
C PRO A 37 2.80 1.31 -6.31
N ARG A 38 4.11 1.55 -6.22
CA ARG A 38 4.86 2.37 -7.19
C ARG A 38 6.11 1.65 -7.68
N LEU A 39 6.35 1.66 -8.99
CA LEU A 39 7.63 1.25 -9.55
C LEU A 39 8.72 2.28 -9.17
N ILE A 40 9.78 1.81 -8.53
CA ILE A 40 10.99 2.59 -8.24
C ILE A 40 12.15 2.02 -9.05
N VAL A 41 12.53 2.73 -10.12
CA VAL A 41 13.67 2.38 -10.97
C VAL A 41 14.98 2.83 -10.32
N ARG A 42 15.96 1.94 -10.28
CA ARG A 42 17.34 2.15 -9.78
C ARG A 42 18.33 1.42 -10.71
N GLY A 43 19.62 1.41 -10.34
CA GLY A 43 20.68 0.82 -11.16
C GLY A 43 20.70 -0.71 -11.29
N SER A 44 19.71 -1.45 -10.78
CA SER A 44 19.68 -2.92 -10.92
C SER A 44 18.71 -3.40 -11.99
N SER A 45 18.18 -2.50 -12.81
CA SER A 45 17.41 -2.81 -14.02
C SER A 45 17.96 -1.99 -15.19
N GLY A 46 17.91 -2.54 -16.40
CA GLY A 46 18.26 -1.82 -17.63
C GLY A 46 17.07 -1.06 -18.24
N PRO A 47 17.31 -0.33 -19.34
CA PRO A 47 16.23 0.24 -20.14
C PRO A 47 15.31 -0.86 -20.68
N PRO A 48 14.01 -0.56 -20.93
CA PRO A 48 13.13 -1.51 -21.59
C PRO A 48 13.68 -1.88 -22.98
N PRO A 49 13.47 -3.12 -23.44
CA PRO A 49 13.81 -3.50 -24.81
C PRO A 49 12.98 -2.69 -25.82
N ALA A 50 13.54 -2.54 -27.03
CA ALA A 50 12.88 -1.89 -28.16
C ALA A 50 11.72 -2.73 -28.72
#